data_AF-A0A7V9K2C2-F1
#
_entry.id   AF-A0A7V9K2C2-F1
#
_cell.length_a   1.000
_cell.length_b   1.000
_cell.length_c   1.000
_cell.angle_alpha   90.00
_cell.angle_beta   90.00
_cell.angle_gamma   90.00
#
_symmetry.space_group_name_H-M   'P 1'
#
loop_
_entity.id
_entity.type
_entity.pdbx_description
1 polymer ?
#
loop_
_entity_poly.entity_id
_entity_poly.type
_entity_poly.pdbx_seq_one_letter_code
_entity_poly.pdbx_strand_id
1 'polypeptide(L)'
;DMRQMEISTQYLLADGFDIGTGRDPYRNFVYTSFQELATNISHRRVASGAKKTGNARLAKICGVIAADEARHASAYSHFIKMIFEMDASEIMLAFDDMMKKKIVMPAHLLRESGQPQGELFAHFSDAAQRTNVYTTFDYIEILESLLKEWSIDKVNGLTDNAEKARDYLMALPGRLRRIAERIKIPEKQYSFKWIGV
;
A
#
# COMPACT_ATOMS: atom_id res chain seq x y z
N ASP A 1 15.33 -8.85 19.19
CA ASP A 1 14.64 -9.87 19.98
C ASP A 1 13.67 -10.64 19.09
N MET A 2 14.01 -11.89 18.74
CA MET A 2 13.17 -12.74 17.88
C MET A 2 11.88 -13.20 18.59
N ARG A 3 11.90 -13.37 19.91
CA ARG A 3 10.70 -13.76 20.67
C ARG A 3 9.61 -12.70 20.54
N GLN A 4 9.99 -11.42 20.57
CA GLN A 4 9.04 -10.32 20.40
C GLN A 4 8.48 -10.26 18.96
N MET A 5 9.31 -10.50 17.95
CA MET A 5 8.85 -10.61 16.56
C MET A 5 7.85 -11.76 16.37
N GLU A 6 8.10 -12.92 16.97
CA GLU A 6 7.21 -14.08 16.92
C GLU A 6 5.88 -13.80 17.62
N ILE A 7 5.89 -13.15 18.79
CA ILE A 7 4.65 -12.73 19.49
C ILE A 7 3.83 -11.77 18.63
N SER A 8 4.47 -10.74 18.05
CA SER A 8 3.78 -9.80 17.15
C SER A 8 3.21 -10.51 15.91
N THR A 9 3.93 -11.49 15.36
CA THR A 9 3.47 -12.28 14.21
C THR A 9 2.26 -13.13 14.58
N GLN A 10 2.31 -13.82 15.74
CA GLN A 10 1.20 -14.63 16.23
C GLN A 10 -0.05 -13.78 16.48
N TYR A 11 0.12 -12.60 17.09
CA TYR A 11 -0.99 -11.65 17.25
C TYR A 11 -1.55 -11.18 15.93
N LEU A 12 -0.71 -10.81 14.96
CA LEU A 12 -1.20 -10.35 13.66
C LEU A 12 -2.00 -11.45 12.93
N LEU A 13 -1.57 -12.70 13.01
CA LEU A 13 -2.30 -13.84 12.45
C LEU A 13 -3.64 -14.09 13.17
N ALA A 14 -3.66 -13.99 14.50
CA ALA A 14 -4.87 -14.21 15.30
C ALA A 14 -5.89 -13.06 15.16
N ASP A 15 -5.40 -11.83 15.09
CA ASP A 15 -6.20 -10.61 14.98
C ASP A 15 -6.76 -10.46 13.54
N GLY A 16 -6.09 -11.05 12.55
CA GLY A 16 -6.48 -11.00 11.14
C GLY A 16 -6.38 -9.60 10.55
N PHE A 17 -7.20 -9.32 9.52
CA PHE A 17 -7.32 -7.98 8.93
C PHE A 17 -8.68 -7.80 8.25
N ASP A 18 -9.15 -6.55 8.21
CA ASP A 18 -10.21 -6.09 7.32
C ASP A 18 -9.64 -4.98 6.41
N ILE A 19 -9.63 -5.24 5.11
CA ILE A 19 -9.13 -4.33 4.07
C ILE A 19 -10.26 -3.66 3.28
N GLY A 20 -11.51 -3.83 3.72
CA GLY A 20 -12.68 -3.14 3.16
C GLY A 20 -13.15 -3.68 1.81
N THR A 21 -12.61 -4.81 1.35
CA THR A 21 -12.94 -5.42 0.05
C THR A 21 -14.13 -6.38 0.15
N GLY A 22 -14.40 -6.94 1.33
CA GLY A 22 -15.47 -7.93 1.52
C GLY A 22 -15.27 -9.15 0.62
N ARG A 23 -16.31 -9.54 -0.13
CA ARG A 23 -16.26 -10.64 -1.12
C ARG A 23 -16.21 -10.14 -2.57
N ASP A 24 -15.96 -8.85 -2.76
CA ASP A 24 -15.97 -8.22 -4.07
C ASP A 24 -14.61 -8.43 -4.77
N PRO A 25 -14.57 -9.18 -5.89
CA PRO A 25 -13.32 -9.42 -6.61
C PRO A 25 -12.73 -8.15 -7.23
N TYR A 26 -13.56 -7.17 -7.62
CA TYR A 26 -13.08 -5.92 -8.23
C TYR A 26 -12.31 -5.10 -7.21
N ARG A 27 -12.85 -4.96 -6.00
CA ARG A 27 -12.16 -4.32 -4.89
C ARG A 27 -10.87 -5.04 -4.51
N ASN A 28 -10.89 -6.37 -4.50
CA ASN A 28 -9.70 -7.18 -4.22
C ASN A 28 -8.60 -6.93 -5.25
N PHE A 29 -8.89 -6.94 -6.55
CA PHE A 29 -7.87 -6.71 -7.57
C PHE A 29 -7.33 -5.27 -7.57
N VAL A 30 -8.17 -4.27 -7.25
CA VAL A 30 -7.70 -2.90 -7.03
C VAL A 30 -6.75 -2.86 -5.84
N TYR A 31 -7.15 -3.47 -4.72
CA TYR A 31 -6.36 -3.53 -3.50
C TYR A 31 -5.00 -4.20 -3.73
N THR A 32 -4.97 -5.39 -4.33
CA THR A 32 -3.73 -6.13 -4.55
C THR A 32 -2.83 -5.43 -5.56
N SER A 33 -3.37 -4.87 -6.65
CA SER A 33 -2.57 -4.06 -7.59
C SER A 33 -1.85 -2.91 -6.89
N PHE A 34 -2.52 -2.25 -5.94
CA PHE A 34 -1.93 -1.17 -5.16
C PHE A 34 -0.88 -1.68 -4.16
N GLN A 35 -1.22 -2.72 -3.38
CA GLN A 35 -0.33 -3.25 -2.36
C GLN A 35 0.96 -3.82 -2.93
N GLU A 36 0.90 -4.53 -4.06
CA GLU A 36 2.10 -5.10 -4.66
C GLU A 36 3.08 -4.04 -5.18
N LEU A 37 2.56 -2.89 -5.62
CA LEU A 37 3.42 -1.74 -5.94
C LEU A 37 4.03 -1.14 -4.67
N ALA A 38 3.26 -1.06 -3.58
CA ALA A 38 3.76 -0.57 -2.29
C ALA A 38 4.86 -1.46 -1.70
N THR A 39 4.69 -2.79 -1.75
CA THR A 39 5.71 -3.76 -1.31
C THR A 39 6.93 -3.74 -2.22
N ASN A 40 6.75 -3.63 -3.54
CA ASN A 40 7.86 -3.44 -4.49
C ASN A 40 8.72 -2.22 -4.13
N ILE A 41 8.10 -1.05 -3.95
CA ILE A 41 8.81 0.20 -3.59
C ILE A 41 9.56 0.02 -2.27
N SER A 42 8.87 -0.48 -1.25
CA SER A 42 9.43 -0.67 0.10
C SER A 42 10.66 -1.59 0.06
N HIS A 43 10.54 -2.76 -0.57
CA HIS A 43 11.64 -3.73 -0.66
C HIS A 43 12.82 -3.20 -1.49
N ARG A 44 12.59 -2.49 -2.60
CA ARG A 44 13.67 -1.85 -3.38
C ARG A 44 14.44 -0.82 -2.58
N ARG A 45 13.75 -0.04 -1.75
CA ARG A 45 14.39 0.99 -0.92
C ARG A 45 15.15 0.40 0.26
N VAL A 46 14.61 -0.62 0.92
CA VAL A 46 15.37 -1.39 1.92
C VAL A 46 16.60 -2.03 1.28
N ALA A 47 16.49 -2.61 0.08
CA ALA A 47 17.62 -3.17 -0.65
C ALA A 47 18.71 -2.12 -0.91
N SER A 48 18.30 -0.94 -1.35
CA SER A 48 19.21 0.18 -1.62
C SER A 48 19.89 0.69 -0.34
N GLY A 49 19.14 0.77 0.77
CA GLY A 49 19.67 1.10 2.10
C GLY A 49 20.71 0.07 2.58
N ALA A 50 20.38 -1.21 2.50
CA ALA A 50 21.28 -2.31 2.86
C ALA A 50 22.56 -2.32 2.00
N LYS A 51 22.45 -1.98 0.71
CA LYS A 51 23.63 -1.88 -0.17
C LYS A 51 24.57 -0.75 0.28
N LYS A 52 24.03 0.40 0.71
CA LYS A 52 24.81 1.54 1.20
C LYS A 52 25.57 1.24 2.49
N THR A 53 25.09 0.31 3.31
CA THR A 53 25.80 -0.13 4.53
C THR A 53 26.85 -1.22 4.25
N GLY A 54 27.06 -1.60 2.99
CA GLY A 54 27.95 -2.69 2.60
C GLY A 54 27.34 -4.09 2.72
N ASN A 55 26.07 -4.20 3.15
CA ASN A 55 25.40 -5.50 3.28
C ASN A 55 24.79 -5.96 1.95
N ALA A 56 25.66 -6.44 1.05
CA ALA A 56 25.26 -6.91 -0.28
C ALA A 56 24.29 -8.12 -0.26
N ARG A 57 24.37 -8.98 0.78
CA ARG A 57 23.49 -10.15 0.90
C ARG A 57 22.05 -9.74 1.22
N LEU A 58 21.87 -8.87 2.21
CA LEU A 58 20.55 -8.33 2.54
C LEU A 58 19.96 -7.54 1.37
N ALA A 59 20.78 -6.73 0.69
CA ALA A 59 20.36 -6.04 -0.52
C ALA A 59 19.85 -6.99 -1.60
N LYS A 60 20.53 -8.12 -1.82
CA LYS A 60 20.10 -9.15 -2.77
C LYS A 60 18.78 -9.80 -2.37
N ILE A 61 18.60 -10.16 -1.10
CA ILE A 61 17.34 -10.75 -0.60
C ILE A 61 16.17 -9.81 -0.86
N CYS A 62 16.27 -8.55 -0.44
CA CYS A 62 15.21 -7.56 -0.65
C CYS A 62 14.96 -7.28 -2.13
N GLY A 63 16.01 -7.28 -2.96
CA GLY A 63 15.89 -7.08 -4.41
C GLY A 63 15.16 -8.22 -5.12
N VAL A 64 15.37 -9.48 -4.69
CA VAL A 64 14.65 -10.64 -5.24
C VAL A 64 13.17 -10.55 -4.87
N ILE A 65 12.84 -10.28 -3.60
CA ILE A 65 11.44 -10.13 -3.17
C ILE A 65 10.77 -9.02 -3.99
N ALA A 66 11.40 -7.86 -4.12
CA ALA A 66 10.85 -6.78 -4.94
C ALA A 66 10.59 -7.18 -6.40
N ALA A 67 11.47 -7.99 -7.02
CA ALA A 67 11.26 -8.46 -8.39
C ALA A 67 10.03 -9.36 -8.50
N ASP A 68 9.70 -10.12 -7.45
CA ASP A 68 8.50 -10.94 -7.38
C ASP A 68 7.26 -10.05 -7.26
N GLU A 69 7.28 -9.05 -6.37
CA GLU A 69 6.14 -8.12 -6.21
C GLU A 69 5.85 -7.32 -7.49
N ALA A 70 6.88 -6.99 -8.28
CA ALA A 70 6.68 -6.37 -9.59
C ALA A 70 5.90 -7.27 -10.56
N ARG A 71 6.15 -8.59 -10.52
CA ARG A 71 5.42 -9.57 -11.34
C ARG A 71 3.99 -9.75 -10.84
N HIS A 72 3.78 -9.79 -9.53
CA HIS A 72 2.44 -9.83 -8.93
C HIS A 72 1.62 -8.58 -9.30
N ALA A 73 2.19 -7.39 -9.13
CA ALA A 73 1.56 -6.13 -9.52
C ALA A 73 1.16 -6.12 -11.00
N SER A 74 2.05 -6.60 -11.88
CA SER A 74 1.76 -6.70 -13.31
C SER A 74 0.59 -7.66 -13.60
N ALA A 75 0.52 -8.80 -12.91
CA ALA A 75 -0.57 -9.75 -13.08
C ALA A 75 -1.91 -9.20 -12.60
N TYR A 76 -1.95 -8.60 -11.40
CA TYR A 76 -3.18 -8.00 -10.87
C TYR A 76 -3.65 -6.80 -11.70
N SER A 77 -2.72 -5.94 -12.14
CA SER A 77 -3.04 -4.83 -13.04
C SER A 77 -3.62 -5.31 -14.37
N HIS A 78 -3.14 -6.44 -14.89
CA HIS A 78 -3.70 -7.04 -16.11
C HIS A 78 -5.15 -7.51 -15.92
N PHE A 79 -5.50 -8.10 -14.77
CA PHE A 79 -6.90 -8.43 -14.47
C PHE A 79 -7.79 -7.18 -14.47
N ILE A 80 -7.34 -6.08 -13.89
CA ILE A 80 -8.09 -4.82 -13.89
C ILE A 80 -8.35 -4.31 -15.32
N LYS A 81 -7.34 -4.35 -16.19
CA LYS A 81 -7.51 -3.96 -17.61
C LYS A 81 -8.57 -4.80 -18.31
N MET A 82 -8.53 -6.12 -18.14
CA MET A 82 -9.55 -7.00 -18.72
C MET A 82 -10.95 -6.70 -18.15
N ILE A 83 -11.07 -6.40 -16.86
CA ILE A 83 -12.36 -6.03 -16.27
C ILE A 83 -12.86 -4.70 -16.88
N PHE A 84 -12.00 -3.71 -17.11
CA PHE A 84 -12.40 -2.47 -17.79
C PHE A 84 -12.93 -2.70 -19.21
N GLU A 85 -12.46 -3.74 -19.92
CA GLU A 85 -12.98 -4.09 -21.24
C GLU A 85 -14.39 -4.72 -21.18
N MET A 86 -14.74 -5.35 -20.06
CA MET A 86 -16.00 -6.10 -19.90
C MET A 86 -17.07 -5.35 -19.10
N ASP A 87 -16.68 -4.62 -18.07
CA ASP A 87 -17.56 -4.06 -17.05
C ASP A 87 -17.02 -2.74 -16.48
N ALA A 88 -16.75 -1.81 -17.40
CA ALA A 88 -16.05 -0.55 -17.12
C ALA A 88 -16.69 0.29 -16.00
N SER A 89 -18.02 0.32 -15.92
CA SER A 89 -18.72 1.15 -14.93
C SER A 89 -18.55 0.59 -13.51
N GLU A 90 -18.72 -0.71 -13.31
CA GLU A 90 -18.67 -1.30 -11.97
C GLU A 90 -17.24 -1.33 -11.42
N ILE A 91 -16.23 -1.60 -12.25
CA ILE A 91 -14.84 -1.51 -11.80
C ILE A 91 -14.41 -0.08 -11.49
N MET A 92 -14.92 0.92 -12.23
CA MET A 92 -14.68 2.34 -11.92
C MET A 92 -15.26 2.71 -10.55
N LEU A 93 -16.48 2.26 -10.25
CA LEU A 93 -17.13 2.48 -8.95
C LEU A 93 -16.40 1.75 -7.81
N ALA A 94 -15.94 0.52 -8.05
CA ALA A 94 -15.14 -0.23 -7.08
C ALA A 94 -13.80 0.48 -6.80
N PHE A 95 -13.14 1.01 -7.82
CA PHE A 95 -11.89 1.76 -7.64
C PHE A 95 -12.12 3.05 -6.85
N ASP A 96 -13.15 3.82 -7.18
CA ASP A 96 -13.57 5.02 -6.43
C ASP A 96 -13.86 4.72 -4.96
N ASP A 97 -14.64 3.66 -4.68
CA ASP A 97 -14.95 3.23 -3.31
C ASP A 97 -13.68 2.86 -2.52
N MET A 98 -12.78 2.07 -3.11
CA MET A 98 -11.50 1.72 -2.48
C MET A 98 -10.65 2.94 -2.17
N MET A 99 -10.60 3.92 -3.08
CA MET A 99 -9.84 5.15 -2.87
C MET A 99 -10.47 6.07 -1.83
N LYS A 100 -11.82 6.12 -1.73
CA LYS A 100 -12.54 6.84 -0.66
C LYS A 100 -12.31 6.21 0.71
N LYS A 101 -12.31 4.88 0.80
CA LYS A 101 -11.98 4.14 2.03
C LYS A 101 -10.51 4.20 2.42
N LYS A 102 -9.66 4.59 1.46
CA LYS A 102 -8.19 4.50 1.51
C LYS A 102 -7.73 3.05 1.48
N ILE A 103 -6.62 2.80 0.80
CA ILE A 103 -6.02 1.48 0.78
C ILE A 103 -5.36 1.21 2.14
N VAL A 104 -6.01 0.38 2.96
CA VAL A 104 -5.55 0.02 4.30
C VAL A 104 -4.37 -0.94 4.23
N MET A 105 -3.33 -0.73 5.03
CA MET A 105 -2.20 -1.67 5.10
C MET A 105 -2.65 -3.00 5.73
N PRO A 106 -2.21 -4.16 5.19
CA PRO A 106 -2.66 -5.45 5.70
C PRO A 106 -2.26 -5.66 7.16
N ALA A 107 -1.09 -5.14 7.56
CA ALA A 107 -0.59 -5.20 8.93
C ALA A 107 -1.07 -4.04 9.83
N HIS A 108 -2.18 -3.35 9.52
CA HIS A 108 -2.65 -2.18 10.30
C HIS A 108 -3.00 -2.49 11.77
N LEU A 109 -3.18 -3.77 12.11
CA LEU A 109 -3.47 -4.26 13.46
C LEU A 109 -2.22 -4.71 14.24
N LEU A 110 -1.03 -4.46 13.68
CA LEU A 110 0.25 -4.81 14.28
C LEU A 110 0.38 -4.27 15.71
N ARG A 111 0.84 -5.13 16.62
CA ARG A 111 1.07 -4.83 18.04
C ARG A 111 2.20 -5.65 18.64
N GLU A 112 2.79 -5.16 19.73
CA GLU A 112 3.77 -5.90 20.53
C GLU A 112 3.12 -6.59 21.74
N SER A 113 3.92 -7.36 22.49
CA SER A 113 3.51 -7.95 23.75
C SER A 113 2.91 -6.90 24.71
N GLY A 114 1.72 -7.17 25.24
CA GLY A 114 1.05 -6.30 26.21
C GLY A 114 0.41 -5.02 25.62
N GLN A 115 0.40 -4.86 24.30
CA GLN A 115 -0.31 -3.76 23.64
C GLN A 115 -1.70 -4.17 23.15
N PRO A 116 -2.65 -3.21 23.10
CA PRO A 116 -3.88 -3.36 22.34
C PRO A 116 -3.59 -3.47 20.83
N GLN A 117 -4.57 -4.00 20.11
CA GLN A 117 -4.53 -4.21 18.67
C GLN A 117 -4.25 -2.90 17.91
N GLY A 118 -3.31 -2.94 16.96
CA GLY A 118 -2.97 -1.82 16.07
C GLY A 118 -2.09 -0.72 16.67
N GLU A 119 -1.79 -0.73 17.98
CA GLU A 119 -1.02 0.35 18.61
C GLU A 119 0.38 0.55 17.99
N LEU A 120 1.06 -0.54 17.61
CA LEU A 120 2.41 -0.47 17.07
C LEU A 120 2.45 0.08 15.64
N PHE A 121 1.39 -0.14 14.86
CA PHE A 121 1.40 0.16 13.42
C PHE A 121 1.72 1.63 13.12
N ALA A 122 1.16 2.57 13.89
CA ALA A 122 1.43 3.99 13.70
C ALA A 122 2.92 4.33 13.89
N HIS A 123 3.55 3.76 14.93
CA HIS A 123 4.98 3.96 15.20
C HIS A 123 5.87 3.33 14.12
N PHE A 124 5.50 2.15 13.63
CA PHE A 124 6.19 1.49 12.52
C PHE A 124 6.09 2.32 11.23
N SER A 125 4.88 2.80 10.89
CA SER A 125 4.61 3.64 9.72
C SER A 125 5.40 4.95 9.76
N ASP A 126 5.44 5.63 10.91
CA ASP A 126 6.24 6.85 11.10
C ASP A 126 7.74 6.58 10.88
N ALA A 127 8.26 5.44 11.37
CA ALA A 127 9.65 5.06 11.16
C ALA A 127 9.95 4.76 9.68
N ALA A 128 9.07 4.05 8.98
CA ALA A 128 9.19 3.79 7.54
C ALA A 128 9.17 5.09 6.72
N GLN A 129 8.32 6.05 7.11
CA GLN A 129 8.23 7.35 6.47
C GLN A 129 9.51 8.18 6.70
N ARG A 130 10.01 8.28 7.95
CA ARG A 130 11.27 9.00 8.25
C ARG A 130 12.50 8.40 7.57
N THR A 131 12.51 7.09 7.38
CA THR A 131 13.61 6.38 6.69
C THR A 131 13.44 6.35 5.17
N ASN A 132 12.39 6.99 4.64
CA ASN A 132 12.01 7.00 3.23
C ASN A 132 11.80 5.60 2.64
N VAL A 133 11.51 4.58 3.44
CA VAL A 133 11.19 3.23 2.95
C VAL A 133 9.85 3.24 2.23
N TYR A 134 8.83 3.82 2.85
CA TYR A 134 7.51 4.04 2.26
C TYR A 134 6.89 5.28 2.88
N THR A 135 6.38 6.18 2.06
CA THR A 135 5.92 7.51 2.44
C THR A 135 4.53 7.79 1.89
N THR A 136 3.91 8.85 2.38
CA THR A 136 2.65 9.37 1.82
C THR A 136 2.76 9.73 0.34
N PHE A 137 3.94 10.18 -0.13
CA PHE A 137 4.13 10.49 -1.55
C PHE A 137 4.17 9.23 -2.41
N ASP A 138 4.69 8.12 -1.89
CA ASP A 138 4.68 6.83 -2.59
C ASP A 138 3.25 6.34 -2.84
N TYR A 139 2.37 6.48 -1.84
CA TYR A 139 0.95 6.18 -2.02
C TYR A 139 0.35 6.98 -3.18
N ILE A 140 0.68 8.27 -3.29
CA ILE A 140 0.17 9.16 -4.34
C ILE A 140 0.74 8.74 -5.70
N GLU A 141 2.04 8.47 -5.78
CA GLU A 141 2.70 8.03 -7.02
C GLU A 141 2.17 6.68 -7.50
N ILE A 142 1.87 5.75 -6.58
CA ILE A 142 1.21 4.48 -6.93
C ILE A 142 -0.16 4.76 -7.55
N LEU A 143 -0.99 5.59 -6.92
CA LEU A 143 -2.30 5.97 -7.47
C LEU A 143 -2.15 6.55 -8.88
N GLU A 144 -1.25 7.50 -9.08
CA GLU A 144 -1.02 8.10 -10.41
C GLU A 144 -0.54 7.09 -11.45
N SER A 145 0.34 6.17 -11.03
CA SER A 145 0.82 5.10 -11.92
C SER A 145 -0.33 4.20 -12.35
N LEU A 146 -1.25 3.84 -11.45
CA LEU A 146 -2.41 3.00 -11.76
C LEU A 146 -3.43 3.74 -12.62
N LEU A 147 -3.71 5.02 -12.34
CA LEU A 147 -4.59 5.86 -13.18
C LEU A 147 -4.08 5.90 -14.62
N LYS A 148 -2.77 6.06 -14.80
CA LYS A 148 -2.12 6.06 -16.12
C LYS A 148 -2.12 4.67 -16.76
N GLU A 149 -1.74 3.65 -16.01
CA GLU A 149 -1.61 2.27 -16.49
C GLU A 149 -2.96 1.72 -16.99
N TRP A 150 -4.04 2.07 -16.30
CA TRP A 150 -5.41 1.68 -16.67
C TRP A 150 -6.09 2.69 -17.59
N SER A 151 -5.38 3.74 -18.02
CA SER A 151 -5.91 4.78 -18.92
C SER A 151 -7.26 5.35 -18.47
N ILE A 152 -7.39 5.60 -17.16
CA ILE A 152 -8.65 5.98 -16.51
C ILE A 152 -9.25 7.24 -17.14
N ASP A 153 -8.42 8.18 -17.59
CA ASP A 153 -8.81 9.40 -18.29
C ASP A 153 -9.53 9.16 -19.64
N LYS A 154 -9.33 7.98 -20.24
CA LYS A 154 -9.84 7.63 -21.57
C LYS A 154 -10.99 6.63 -21.54
N VAL A 155 -11.39 6.17 -20.35
CA VAL A 155 -12.54 5.26 -20.22
C VAL A 155 -13.81 6.06 -20.50
N ASN A 156 -14.55 5.62 -21.52
CA ASN A 156 -15.77 6.26 -22.02
C ASN A 156 -16.95 5.27 -21.96
N GLY A 157 -18.16 5.76 -22.21
CA GLY A 157 -19.37 4.92 -22.21
C GLY A 157 -19.76 4.46 -20.80
N LEU A 158 -19.40 5.25 -19.79
CA LEU A 158 -19.67 4.97 -18.39
C LEU A 158 -21.09 5.44 -18.01
N THR A 159 -21.66 4.85 -16.97
CA THR A 159 -22.85 5.41 -16.32
C THR A 159 -22.54 6.74 -15.66
N ASP A 160 -23.55 7.59 -15.42
CA ASP A 160 -23.38 8.90 -14.77
C ASP A 160 -22.63 8.83 -13.43
N ASN A 161 -22.82 7.77 -12.65
CA ASN A 161 -22.11 7.59 -11.39
C ASN A 161 -20.64 7.21 -11.60
N ALA A 162 -20.36 6.39 -12.62
CA ALA A 162 -19.01 5.99 -12.97
C ALA A 162 -18.21 7.14 -13.62
N GLU A 163 -18.86 8.02 -14.40
CA GLU A 163 -18.25 9.27 -14.88
C GLU A 163 -17.79 10.16 -13.70
N LYS A 164 -18.67 10.37 -12.70
CA LYS A 164 -18.31 11.12 -11.48
C LYS A 164 -17.19 10.45 -10.69
N ALA A 165 -17.17 9.12 -10.63
CA ALA A 165 -16.11 8.34 -10.00
C ALA A 165 -14.77 8.54 -10.72
N ARG A 166 -14.75 8.48 -12.06
CA ARG A 166 -13.57 8.78 -12.88
C ARG A 166 -13.03 10.19 -12.58
N ASP A 167 -13.89 11.20 -12.59
CA ASP A 167 -13.50 12.59 -12.35
C ASP A 167 -12.91 12.78 -10.94
N TYR A 168 -13.52 12.14 -9.92
CA TYR A 168 -12.96 12.12 -8.56
C TYR A 168 -11.58 11.46 -8.52
N LEU A 169 -11.44 10.28 -9.11
CA LEU A 169 -10.18 9.52 -9.14
C LEU A 169 -9.06 10.31 -9.82
N MET A 170 -9.34 10.93 -10.96
CA MET A 170 -8.37 11.75 -11.70
C MET A 170 -7.94 13.00 -10.93
N ALA A 171 -8.83 13.59 -10.12
CA ALA A 171 -8.51 14.75 -9.28
C ALA A 171 -7.82 14.37 -7.95
N LEU A 172 -7.93 13.12 -7.52
CA LEU A 172 -7.51 12.67 -6.19
C LEU A 172 -6.00 12.84 -5.91
N PRO A 173 -5.06 12.49 -6.82
CA PRO A 173 -3.63 12.68 -6.56
C PRO A 173 -3.27 14.13 -6.20
N GLY A 174 -3.78 15.10 -6.96
CA GLY A 174 -3.53 16.52 -6.70
C GLY A 174 -4.16 17.02 -5.39
N ARG A 175 -5.26 16.40 -4.95
CA ARG A 175 -5.83 16.65 -3.62
C ARG A 175 -4.93 16.07 -2.52
N LEU A 176 -4.46 14.83 -2.69
CA LEU A 176 -3.61 14.16 -1.69
C LEU A 176 -2.24 14.84 -1.55
N ARG A 177 -1.63 15.33 -2.63
CA ARG A 177 -0.35 16.09 -2.56
C ARG A 177 -0.47 17.32 -1.69
N ARG A 178 -1.50 18.15 -1.91
CA ARG A 178 -1.75 19.35 -1.10
C ARG A 178 -1.95 19.05 0.38
N ILE A 179 -2.48 17.87 0.71
CA ILE A 179 -2.61 17.40 2.09
C ILE A 179 -1.24 16.94 2.61
N ALA A 180 -0.53 16.11 1.85
CA ALA A 180 0.77 15.56 2.21
C ALA A 180 1.83 16.64 2.51
N GLU A 181 1.86 17.72 1.73
CA GLU A 181 2.76 18.87 1.93
C GLU A 181 2.57 19.57 3.29
N ARG A 182 1.40 19.40 3.92
CA ARG A 182 1.07 20.01 5.22
C ARG A 182 1.29 19.07 6.40
N ILE A 183 1.53 17.79 6.14
CA ILE A 183 1.73 16.79 7.20
C ILE A 183 3.15 16.92 7.74
N LYS A 184 3.25 17.20 9.04
CA LYS A 184 4.52 17.06 9.76
C LYS A 184 4.64 15.63 10.24
N ILE A 185 5.71 14.96 9.83
CA ILE A 185 6.03 13.61 10.29
C ILE A 185 6.49 13.74 11.75
N PRO A 186 5.87 13.04 12.70
CA PRO A 186 6.32 13.07 14.09
C PRO A 186 7.78 12.60 14.20
N GLU A 187 8.60 13.35 14.93
CA GLU A 187 9.98 12.95 15.24
C GLU A 187 10.07 12.08 16.50
N LYS A 188 8.92 11.73 17.10
CA LYS A 188 8.85 10.97 18.34
C LYS A 188 9.58 9.64 18.17
N GLN A 189 10.61 9.46 18.99
CA GLN A 189 11.31 8.19 19.10
C GLN A 189 10.40 7.17 19.78
N TYR A 190 10.40 5.96 19.25
CA TYR A 190 9.69 4.82 19.80
C TYR A 190 10.68 3.68 19.96
N SER A 191 10.76 3.09 21.16
CA SER A 191 11.61 1.92 21.41
C SER A 191 10.82 0.67 21.05
N PHE A 192 11.18 0.04 19.93
CA PHE A 192 10.57 -1.21 19.50
C PHE A 192 11.14 -2.38 20.31
N LYS A 193 10.29 -3.22 20.89
CA LYS A 193 10.72 -4.45 21.58
C LYS A 193 11.45 -5.40 20.65
N TRP A 194 11.21 -5.31 19.33
CA TRP A 194 11.92 -6.10 18.31
C TRP A 194 13.43 -5.89 18.27
N ILE A 195 13.93 -4.72 18.67
CA ILE A 195 15.38 -4.43 18.62
C ILE A 195 16.11 -4.69 19.93
N GLY A 196 15.41 -5.17 20.98
CA GLY A 196 16.03 -5.68 22.22
C GLY A 196 16.78 -4.63 23.04
N VAL A 197 16.40 -3.36 22.92
CA VAL A 197 16.95 -2.25 23.71
C VAL A 197 16.13 -2.05 24.98
#